data_AF-A0A967RKB2-F1
#
_entry.id   AF-A0A967RKB2-F1
#
_cell.length_a   1.000
_cell.length_b   1.000
_cell.length_c   1.000
_cell.angle_alpha   90.00
_cell.angle_beta   90.00
_cell.angle_gamma   90.00
#
_symmetry.space_group_name_H-M   'P 1'
#
loop_
_entity.id
_entity.type
_entity.pdbx_description
1 polymer ?
#
loop_
_entity_poly.entity_id
_entity_poly.type
_entity_poly.pdbx_seq_one_letter_code
_entity_poly.pdbx_strand_id
1 'polypeptide(L)' 'IFYIHVPTAFLAYLAFFITFIASIFYLYRKDSRWDTVAHCAVETGVIFCTIVLITGSIWAKPIWNVWWTWDPR' A
#
# COMPACT_ATOMS: atom_id res chain seq x y z
N ILE A 1 5.46 -17.27 2.43
CA ILE A 1 4.65 -16.07 2.06
C ILE A 1 4.83 -14.92 3.05
N PHE A 2 4.82 -15.16 4.36
CA PHE A 2 4.92 -14.11 5.40
C PHE A 2 6.13 -13.18 5.24
N TYR A 3 7.33 -13.74 5.04
CA TYR A 3 8.56 -12.97 4.81
C TYR A 3 8.57 -12.10 3.54
N ILE A 4 7.61 -12.30 2.64
CA ILE A 4 7.41 -11.44 1.45
C ILE A 4 6.26 -10.46 1.73
N HIS A 5 5.15 -10.98 2.26
CA HIS A 5 3.95 -10.22 2.59
C HIS A 5 4.25 -9.02 3.50
N VAL A 6 4.94 -9.25 4.63
CA VAL A 6 5.19 -8.19 5.62
C VAL A 6 6.05 -7.06 5.07
N PRO A 7 7.22 -7.30 4.44
CA PRO A 7 7.98 -6.23 3.78
C PRO A 7 7.18 -5.50 2.69
N THR A 8 6.39 -6.21 1.88
CA THR A 8 5.57 -5.56 0.86
C THR A 8 4.48 -4.67 1.46
N ALA A 9 3.94 -5.02 2.63
CA ALA A 9 2.99 -4.18 3.35
C ALA A 9 3.64 -2.89 3.84
N PHE A 10 4.85 -2.97 4.41
CA PHE A 10 5.60 -1.78 4.80
C PHE A 10 5.91 -0.86 3.60
N LEU A 11 6.29 -1.43 2.45
CA LEU A 11 6.54 -0.65 1.23
C LEU A 11 5.27 0.03 0.71
N ALA A 12 4.12 -0.66 0.74
CA ALA A 12 2.84 -0.07 0.37
C ALA A 12 2.49 1.12 1.29
N TYR A 13 2.60 0.93 2.62
CA TYR A 13 2.35 2.01 3.58
C TYR A 13 3.30 3.20 3.39
N LEU A 14 4.59 2.93 3.18
CA LEU A 14 5.58 3.97 2.94
C LEU A 14 5.25 4.77 1.66
N ALA A 15 4.88 4.09 0.57
CA ALA A 15 4.52 4.74 -0.69
C ALA A 15 3.27 5.64 -0.55
N PHE A 16 2.23 5.17 0.16
CA PHE A 16 1.07 6.01 0.45
C PHE A 16 1.38 7.16 1.41
N PHE A 17 2.28 6.96 2.37
CA PHE A 17 2.73 8.02 3.27
C PHE A 17 3.50 9.13 2.51
N ILE A 18 4.39 8.75 1.60
CA ILE A 18 5.08 9.70 0.72
C ILE A 18 4.07 10.43 -0.16
N THR A 19 3.10 9.73 -0.74
CA THR A 19 2.02 10.35 -1.53
C THR A 19 1.25 11.38 -0.70
N PHE A 20 0.88 11.04 0.54
CA PHE A 20 0.16 11.94 1.45
C PHE A 20 0.97 13.23 1.71
N ILE A 21 2.25 13.11 2.02
CA ILE A 21 3.13 14.26 2.25
C ILE A 21 3.30 15.09 0.97
N ALA A 22 3.57 14.44 -0.17
CA ALA A 22 3.75 15.13 -1.45
C ALA A 22 2.49 15.90 -1.86
N SER A 23 1.30 15.31 -1.67
CA SER A 23 0.02 15.96 -1.91
C SER A 23 -0.20 17.17 -0.99
N ILE A 24 0.18 17.10 0.29
CA ILE A 24 0.12 18.26 1.19
C ILE A 24 1.01 19.40 0.69
N PHE A 25 2.25 19.09 0.29
CA PHE A 25 3.17 20.09 -0.26
C PHE A 25 2.68 20.66 -1.60
N TYR A 26 2.05 19.83 -2.44
CA TYR A 26 1.40 20.29 -3.66
C TYR A 26 0.27 21.29 -3.35
N LEU A 27 -0.61 21.01 -2.38
CA LEU A 27 -1.67 21.95 -2.00
C LEU A 27 -1.11 23.26 -1.42
N TYR A 28 -0.02 23.18 -0.66
CA TYR A 28 0.59 24.36 -0.03
C TYR A 28 1.35 25.25 -1.02
N ARG A 29 2.16 24.68 -1.92
CA ARG A 29 3.01 25.44 -2.86
C ARG A 29 2.47 25.53 -4.28
N LYS A 30 1.51 24.69 -4.66
CA LYS A 30 0.98 24.52 -6.03
C LYS A 30 2.07 24.29 -7.09
N ASP A 31 3.17 23.65 -6.70
CA ASP A 31 4.27 23.32 -7.60
C ASP A 31 4.07 21.91 -8.18
N SER A 32 3.99 21.82 -9.51
CA SER A 32 3.74 20.61 -10.29
C SER A 32 4.78 19.49 -10.05
N ARG A 33 5.97 19.82 -9.53
CA ARG A 33 6.97 18.80 -9.16
C ARG A 33 6.45 17.88 -8.06
N TRP A 34 5.71 18.41 -7.09
CA TRP A 34 5.14 17.61 -6.00
C TRP A 34 4.00 16.71 -6.47
N ASP A 35 3.22 17.18 -7.45
CA ASP A 35 2.17 16.39 -8.09
C ASP A 35 2.77 15.18 -8.84
N THR A 36 3.87 15.40 -9.57
CA THR A 36 4.60 14.31 -10.26
C THR A 36 5.11 13.27 -9.25
N VAL A 37 5.71 13.71 -8.15
CA VAL A 37 6.21 12.81 -7.08
C VAL A 37 5.05 12.03 -6.45
N ALA A 38 3.93 12.71 -6.15
CA ALA A 38 2.74 12.05 -5.59
C ALA A 38 2.21 10.99 -6.55
N HIS A 39 2.13 11.29 -7.84
CA HIS A 39 1.62 10.35 -8.86
C HIS A 39 2.49 9.09 -8.94
N CYS A 40 3.81 9.23 -9.09
CA CYS A 40 4.73 8.07 -9.14
C CYS A 40 4.70 7.25 -7.85
N ALA A 41 4.63 7.92 -6.69
CA ALA A 41 4.54 7.26 -5.40
C ALA A 41 3.23 6.46 -5.26
N VAL A 42 2.10 7.02 -5.69
CA VAL A 42 0.80 6.33 -5.61
C VAL A 42 0.74 5.13 -6.55
N GLU A 43 1.27 5.25 -7.77
CA GLU A 43 1.31 4.13 -8.72
C GLU A 43 2.09 2.95 -8.14
N THR A 44 3.26 3.25 -7.55
CA THR A 44 4.09 2.25 -6.86
C THR A 44 3.35 1.67 -5.64
N GLY A 45 2.68 2.52 -4.86
CA GLY A 45 1.90 2.10 -3.69
C GLY A 45 0.74 1.17 -4.04
N VAL A 46 0.03 1.42 -5.15
CA VAL A 46 -1.07 0.57 -5.64
C VAL A 46 -0.57 -0.80 -6.06
N ILE A 47 0.60 -0.88 -6.71
CA ILE A 47 1.22 -2.16 -7.08
C ILE A 47 1.53 -2.98 -5.82
N PHE A 48 2.23 -2.39 -4.84
CA PHE A 48 2.54 -3.09 -3.60
C PHE A 48 1.29 -3.44 -2.79
N CYS A 49 0.28 -2.57 -2.75
CA CYS A 49 -0.99 -2.82 -2.11
C CYS A 49 -1.70 -4.04 -2.72
N THR A 50 -1.71 -4.14 -4.05
CA THR A 50 -2.30 -5.27 -4.76
C THR A 50 -1.56 -6.58 -4.42
N ILE A 51 -0.24 -6.55 -4.40
CA ILE A 51 0.59 -7.69 -3.97
C ILE A 51 0.25 -8.08 -2.52
N VAL A 52 0.10 -7.11 -1.62
CA VAL A 52 -0.25 -7.34 -0.21
C VAL A 52 -1.61 -8.00 -0.06
N LEU A 53 -2.63 -7.56 -0.82
CA LEU A 53 -3.97 -8.16 -0.79
C LEU A 53 -3.94 -9.62 -1.27
N ILE A 54 -3.24 -9.90 -2.37
CA ILE A 54 -3.10 -11.26 -2.90
C ILE A 54 -2.35 -12.13 -1.90
N THR A 55 -1.16 -11.70 -1.46
CA THR A 55 -0.31 -12.47 -0.54
C THR A 55 -0.95 -12.63 0.84
N GLY A 56 -1.75 -11.66 1.29
CA GLY A 56 -2.51 -11.69 2.53
C GLY A 56 -3.61 -12.74 2.50
N SER A 57 -4.39 -12.81 1.41
CA SER A 57 -5.40 -13.85 1.24
C SER A 57 -4.79 -15.27 1.23
N ILE A 58 -3.62 -15.42 0.61
CA ILE A 58 -2.86 -16.68 0.61
C ILE A 58 -2.35 -17.03 2.01
N TRP A 59 -1.91 -16.03 2.77
CA TRP A 59 -1.43 -16.22 4.15
C TRP A 59 -2.58 -16.54 5.13
N ALA A 60 -3.79 -16.04 4.89
CA ALA A 60 -4.96 -16.31 5.71
C ALA A 60 -5.38 -17.80 5.67
N LYS A 61 -5.25 -18.46 4.51
CA LYS A 61 -5.68 -19.86 4.35
C LYS A 61 -5.00 -20.85 5.31
N PRO A 62 -3.67 -20.90 5.47
CA PRO A 62 -3.04 -21.84 6.40
C PRO A 62 -3.28 -21.52 7.88
N ILE A 63 -3.63 -20.28 8.23
CA ILE A 63 -3.72 -19.84 9.64
C ILE A 63 -5.16 -19.87 10.14
N TRP A 64 -6.09 -19.42 9.31
CA TRP A 64 -7.51 -19.28 9.67
C TRP A 64 -8.41 -20.24 8.88
N ASN A 65 -7.83 -21.09 8.02
CA ASN A 65 -8.55 -22.02 7.14
C ASN A 65 -9.54 -21.35 6.17
N VAL A 66 -9.44 -20.02 6.00
CA VAL A 66 -10.25 -19.19 5.11
C VAL A 66 -9.35 -18.21 4.34
N TRP A 67 -9.69 -17.92 3.10
CA TRP A 67 -8.90 -17.00 2.25
C TRP A 67 -9.18 -15.53 2.55
N TRP A 68 -10.43 -15.24 2.93
CA TRP A 68 -10.90 -13.92 3.30
C TRP A 68 -12.18 -14.10 4.11
N THR A 69 -12.28 -13.39 5.22
CA THR A 69 -13.50 -13.30 6.00
C THR A 69 -13.82 -11.84 6.23
N TRP A 70 -15.08 -11.47 6.04
CA TRP A 70 -15.60 -10.14 6.36
C TRP A 70 -16.07 -10.05 7.82
N ASP A 71 -15.98 -11.15 8.57
CA ASP A 71 -16.43 -11.20 9.94
C ASP A 71 -15.43 -10.44 10.85
N PRO A 72 -15.86 -9.39 11.58
CA PRO A 72 -15.01 -8.62 12.47
C PRO A 72 -14.71 -9.32 13.81
N ARG A 73 -15.23 -10.53 14.05
CA ARG A 73 -15.11 -11.28 15.30
C ARG A 73 -13.74 -11.87 15.57
#